data_AF-A0A442HU38-F1
#
_entry.id   AF-A0A442HU38-F1
#
_cell.length_a   1.000
_cell.length_b   1.000
_cell.length_c   1.000
_cell.angle_alpha   90.00
_cell.angle_beta   90.00
_cell.angle_gamma   90.00
#
_symmetry.space_group_name_H-M   'P 1'
#
loop_
_entity.id
_entity.type
_entity.pdbx_description
1 polymer ?
#
loop_
_entity_poly.entity_id
_entity_poly.type
_entity_poly.pdbx_seq_one_letter_code
_entity_poly.pdbx_strand_id
1 'polypeptide(L)' 'HYAISQRIRKRIEEAFGWVKTVAGQNKTRFRGRDRVGWAFTFAAAAYNLVRLPKLVAVPT' A
#
# COMPACT_ATOMS: atom_id res chain seq x y z
N HIS A 1 12.59 -15.14 -14.62
CA HIS A 1 12.97 -14.41 -13.39
C HIS A 1 12.53 -12.93 -13.45
N TYR A 2 13.02 -12.15 -14.42
CA TYR A 2 12.74 -10.71 -14.55
C TYR A 2 11.24 -10.32 -14.61
N ALA A 3 10.45 -11.04 -15.39
CA ALA A 3 9.01 -10.74 -15.54
C ALA A 3 8.22 -10.88 -14.22
N ILE A 4 8.60 -11.83 -13.35
CA ILE A 4 7.98 -12.00 -12.02
C ILE A 4 8.36 -10.83 -11.13
N SER A 5 9.65 -10.45 -11.12
CA SER A 5 10.13 -9.27 -10.40
C SER A 5 9.41 -7.99 -10.83
N GLN A 6 9.16 -7.80 -12.13
CA GLN A 6 8.41 -6.65 -12.65
C GLN A 6 6.96 -6.62 -12.16
N ARG A 7 6.27 -7.77 -12.15
CA ARG A 7 4.91 -7.87 -11.60
C ARG A 7 4.86 -7.55 -10.10
N ILE A 8 5.81 -8.04 -9.32
CA ILE A 8 5.90 -7.76 -7.88
C ILE A 8 6.19 -6.28 -7.64
N ARG A 9 7.14 -5.71 -8.38
CA ARG A 9 7.50 -4.29 -8.28
C ARG A 9 6.30 -3.38 -8.53
N LYS A 10 5.53 -3.64 -9.59
CA LYS A 10 4.32 -2.88 -9.89
C LYS A 10 3.32 -2.89 -8.73
N ARG A 11 3.06 -4.06 -8.13
CA ARG A 11 2.13 -4.19 -6.98
C ARG A 11 2.60 -3.39 -5.76
N ILE A 12 3.91 -3.41 -5.50
CA ILE A 12 4.50 -2.67 -4.38
C ILE A 12 4.42 -1.17 -4.63
N GLU A 13 4.77 -0.71 -5.83
CA GLU A 13 4.71 0.70 -6.23
C GLU A 13 3.29 1.26 -6.18
N GLU A 14 2.28 0.49 -6.61
CA GLU A 14 0.86 0.86 -6.49
C GLU A 14 0.44 1.05 -5.01
N ALA A 15 0.85 0.13 -4.13
CA ALA A 15 0.57 0.23 -2.70
C ALA A 15 1.22 1.47 -2.07
N PHE A 16 2.50 1.71 -2.35
CA PHE A 16 3.20 2.90 -1.86
C PHE A 16 2.64 4.20 -2.44
N GLY A 17 2.20 4.19 -3.70
CA GLY A 17 1.50 5.31 -4.32
C GLY A 17 0.23 5.66 -3.56
N TRP A 18 -0.62 4.66 -3.28
CA TRP A 18 -1.86 4.84 -2.54
C TRP A 18 -1.63 5.33 -1.10
N VAL A 19 -0.65 4.75 -0.39
CA VAL A 19 -0.31 5.17 0.98
C VAL A 19 0.14 6.63 1.02
N LYS A 20 0.86 7.11 0.01
CA LYS A 20 1.31 8.51 -0.06
C LYS A 20 0.15 9.46 -0.35
N THR A 21 -0.71 9.13 -1.31
CA THR A 21 -1.74 10.06 -1.82
C THR A 21 -3.05 9.98 -1.05
N VAL A 22 -3.54 8.78 -0.75
CA VAL A 22 -4.85 8.57 -0.09
C VAL A 22 -4.68 8.47 1.42
N ALA A 23 -3.69 7.73 1.92
CA ALA A 23 -3.43 7.63 3.37
C ALA A 23 -2.61 8.80 3.93
N GLY A 24 -2.30 9.81 3.12
CA GLY A 24 -1.68 11.07 3.54
C GLY A 24 -0.23 10.96 4.03
N GLN A 25 0.46 9.84 3.78
CA GLN A 25 1.83 9.64 4.27
C GLN A 25 2.91 10.34 3.44
N ASN A 26 2.55 11.07 2.36
CA ASN A 26 3.51 11.89 1.62
C ASN A 26 4.10 13.03 2.47
N LYS A 27 3.30 13.59 3.39
CA LYS A 27 3.71 14.54 4.42
C LYS A 27 3.05 14.16 5.74
N THR A 28 3.64 13.17 6.41
CA THR A 28 3.08 12.64 7.67
C THR A 28 3.00 13.73 8.74
N ARG A 29 1.87 13.76 9.46
CA ARG A 29 1.62 14.70 10.57
C ARG A 29 2.19 14.19 11.89
N PHE A 30 2.62 12.92 11.94
CA PHE A 30 3.15 12.28 13.13
C PHE A 30 4.63 12.63 13.33
N ARG A 31 5.03 12.83 14.59
CA ARG A 31 6.43 13.03 14.99
C ARG A 31 6.94 11.78 15.69
N GLY A 32 8.17 11.39 15.38
CA GLY A 32 8.85 10.22 15.93
C GLY A 32 8.64 8.95 15.10
N ARG A 33 9.68 8.11 15.02
CA ARG A 33 9.70 6.89 14.18
C ARG A 33 8.59 5.91 14.56
N ASP A 34 8.31 5.75 15.84
CA ASP A 34 7.32 4.78 16.31
C ASP A 34 5.90 5.13 15.84
N ARG A 35 5.52 6.40 15.96
CA ARG A 35 4.19 6.87 15.52
C ARG A 35 4.05 6.83 14.01
N VAL A 36 5.10 7.21 13.28
CA VAL A 36 5.13 7.12 11.82
C VAL A 36 5.05 5.67 11.37
N GLY A 37 5.78 4.76 12.02
CA GLY A 37 5.76 3.33 11.75
C GLY A 37 4.37 2.72 11.96
N TRP A 38 3.71 3.06 13.07
CA TRP A 38 2.34 2.63 13.34
C TRP A 38 1.35 3.12 12.26
N ALA A 39 1.42 4.42 11.91
CA ALA A 39 0.56 4.98 10.87
C ALA A 39 0.79 4.35 9.50
N PHE A 40 2.05 4.03 9.17
CA PHE A 40 2.40 3.32 7.96
C PHE A 40 1.85 1.89 7.93
N THR A 41 2.03 1.12 9.00
CA THR A 41 1.49 -0.25 9.11
C THR A 41 -0.03 -0.27 9.01
N PHE A 42 -0.70 0.68 9.68
CA PHE A 42 -2.15 0.84 9.59
C PHE A 42 -2.59 1.14 8.14
N ALA A 43 -1.92 2.06 7.45
CA ALA A 43 -2.22 2.39 6.07
C ALA A 43 -2.00 1.20 5.11
N ALA A 44 -0.95 0.41 5.33
CA ALA A 44 -0.69 -0.81 4.57
C ALA A 44 -1.80 -1.88 4.79
N ALA A 45 -2.28 -2.04 6.03
CA ALA A 45 -3.40 -2.92 6.32
C ALA A 45 -4.69 -2.45 5.64
N ALA A 46 -4.97 -1.14 5.69
CA ALA A 46 -6.11 -0.55 4.99
C ALA A 46 -6.04 -0.76 3.46
N TYR A 47 -4.85 -0.61 2.86
CA TYR A 47 -4.65 -0.89 1.43
C TYR A 47 -4.96 -2.35 1.07
N ASN A 48 -4.60 -3.31 1.93
CA ASN A 48 -4.97 -4.70 1.73
C ASN A 48 -6.50 -4.88 1.67
N LEU A 49 -7.27 -4.16 2.48
CA LEU A 49 -8.73 -4.19 2.42
C LEU A 49 -9.28 -3.55 1.14
N VAL A 50 -8.75 -2.37 0.76
CA VAL A 50 -9.18 -1.66 -0.45
C VAL A 50 -8.93 -2.46 -1.72
N ARG A 51 -7.86 -3.27 -1.76
CA ARG A 51 -7.55 -4.10 -2.93
C ARG A 51 -8.33 -5.43 -2.98
N LEU A 52 -8.87 -5.91 -1.86
CA LEU A 52 -9.55 -7.22 -1.79
C LEU A 52 -10.67 -7.39 -2.84
N PRO A 53 -11.58 -6.41 -3.07
CA PRO A 53 -12.63 -6.55 -4.08
C PRO A 53 -12.07 -6.84 -5.48
N LYS A 54 -10.95 -6.22 -5.87
CA LYS A 54 -10.30 -6.46 -7.16
C LYS A 54 -9.67 -7.86 -7.26
N LEU A 55 -9.29 -8.44 -6.13
CA LEU A 55 -8.72 -9.80 -6.07
C LEU A 55 -9.82 -10.87 -6.08
N VAL A 56 -10.97 -10.56 -5.48
CA VAL A 56 -12.12 -11.48 -5.40
C VAL A 56 -12.99 -11.43 -6.66
N ALA A 57 -13.01 -10.30 -7.38
CA ALA A 57 -13.68 -10.14 -8.67
C ALA A 57 -12.96 -10.89 -9.81
N VAL A 58 -12.64 -12.17 -9.58
CA VAL A 58 -12.28 -13.10 -10.65
C VAL A 58 -13.50 -13.24 -11.55
N PRO A 59 -13.40 -12.94 -12.86
CA PRO A 59 -14.50 -13.19 -13.78
C PRO A 59 -14.71 -14.71 -13.84
N THR A 60 -15.89 -15.16 -13.43
CA THR A 60 -16.44 -16.47 -13.79
C THR A 60 -16.69 -16.55 -15.28
#